data_AF-A0A7K3WLW2-F1
#
_entry.id   AF-A0A7K3WLW2-F1
#
_cell.length_a   1.000
_cell.length_b   1.000
_cell.length_c   1.000
_cell.angle_alpha   90.00
_cell.angle_beta   90.00
_cell.angle_gamma   90.00
#
_symmetry.space_group_name_H-M   'P 1'
#
loop_
_entity.id
_entity.type
_entity.pdbx_description
1 polymer ?
#
loop_
_entity_poly.entity_id
_entity_poly.type
_entity_poly.pdbx_seq_one_letter_code
_entity_poly.pdbx_strand_id
1 'polypeptide(L)'
;MLTEKAEQIVCISILKTGQHRMELSGITNVGIIKIIAELLSVAKKKRLIFLLFILLLLKSERGNGQSYDAYHQLILAAEEFYFLQNNVDSSLFYYDRCFKSFDFIFARDAVNAFQIAYKEGRPIDEFLITAMESGVTPYVLASIPALTDFTKDSLPNLDLMRDYDLYRSRYLERINVKCLNNIYRLGIKDQITKYIEGRHETGPLFKLALVYGLPGERNCGIEDLEIHKELGGRAADFLSLRDSMSEKYGRGLRYYKLDNNSLITHIPIVIMLHDYCTYKDYENDLREAYLGGFIHPREIGCIYDNAFRGYGSKCLMVPNRGIFGLNTFVNISNTNIDEEKANQLRSKWQICSIEIDRKKKELEKLGFRFIWDYW
;
A
#
# COMPACT_ATOMS: atom_id res chain seq x y z
N MET A 1 -2.19 23.37 -49.36
CA MET A 1 -2.93 24.66 -49.34
C MET A 1 -4.11 24.75 -48.36
N LEU A 2 -4.71 23.65 -47.86
CA LEU A 2 -5.75 23.71 -46.80
C LEU A 2 -5.22 23.41 -45.39
N THR A 3 -3.97 22.97 -45.25
CA THR A 3 -3.28 22.68 -43.98
C THR A 3 -2.62 23.93 -43.37
N GLU A 4 -2.09 24.85 -44.18
CA GLU A 4 -1.45 26.09 -43.68
C GLU A 4 -2.44 27.10 -43.06
N LYS A 5 -3.73 27.07 -43.43
CA LYS A 5 -4.74 27.96 -42.84
C LYS A 5 -5.22 27.52 -41.46
N ALA A 6 -5.02 26.25 -41.08
CA ALA A 6 -5.44 25.76 -39.77
C ALA A 6 -4.44 26.13 -38.66
N GLU A 7 -3.14 26.13 -38.97
CA GLU A 7 -2.09 26.54 -38.02
C GLU A 7 -2.10 28.05 -37.75
N GLN A 8 -2.49 28.88 -38.74
CA GLN A 8 -2.63 30.33 -38.52
C GLN A 8 -3.77 30.70 -37.56
N ILE A 9 -4.88 29.95 -37.50
CA ILE A 9 -6.00 30.26 -36.61
C ILE A 9 -5.67 29.91 -35.15
N VAL A 10 -4.91 28.84 -34.92
CA VAL A 10 -4.46 28.45 -33.57
C VAL A 10 -3.38 29.41 -33.05
N CYS A 11 -2.44 29.85 -33.90
CA CYS A 11 -1.42 30.82 -33.50
C CYS A 11 -1.97 32.25 -33.27
N ILE A 12 -2.97 32.70 -34.04
CA ILE A 12 -3.55 34.05 -33.85
C ILE A 12 -4.36 34.15 -32.54
N SER A 13 -4.96 33.04 -32.08
CA SER A 13 -5.70 33.04 -30.81
C SER A 13 -4.80 33.02 -29.58
N ILE A 14 -3.55 32.55 -29.70
CA ILE A 14 -2.56 32.53 -28.61
C ILE A 14 -1.77 33.84 -28.55
N LEU A 15 -1.55 34.51 -29.69
CA LEU A 15 -0.77 35.77 -29.76
C LEU A 15 -1.57 37.03 -29.40
N LYS A 16 -2.92 36.97 -29.36
CA LYS A 16 -3.77 38.12 -28.98
C LYS A 16 -4.05 38.24 -27.47
N THR A 17 -3.60 37.31 -26.65
CA THR A 17 -3.74 37.37 -25.17
C THR A 17 -2.40 37.57 -24.48
N GLY A 18 -1.55 38.42 -25.04
CA GLY A 18 -0.42 39.00 -24.31
C GLY A 18 -0.95 39.87 -23.17
N GLN A 19 -0.48 39.58 -21.96
CA GLN A 19 -0.82 40.23 -20.69
C GLN A 19 -2.21 39.92 -20.12
N HIS A 20 -2.34 38.73 -19.51
CA HIS A 20 -2.72 38.59 -18.09
C HIS A 20 -2.64 37.10 -17.71
N ARG A 21 -1.98 36.78 -16.59
CA ARG A 21 -2.17 35.50 -15.89
C ARG A 21 -3.64 35.43 -15.50
N MET A 22 -4.44 34.64 -16.23
CA MET A 22 -5.77 34.25 -15.79
C MET A 22 -5.67 32.95 -15.01
N GLU A 23 -6.05 33.01 -13.74
CA GLU A 23 -6.34 31.84 -12.91
C GLU A 23 -7.46 31.02 -13.57
N LEU A 24 -7.20 29.74 -13.85
CA LEU A 24 -8.19 28.76 -14.32
C LEU A 24 -9.09 28.26 -13.17
N SER A 25 -9.50 29.13 -12.24
CA SER A 25 -10.35 28.80 -11.09
C SER A 25 -11.85 29.07 -11.33
N GLY A 26 -12.25 29.52 -12.52
CA GLY A 26 -13.61 30.01 -12.79
C GLY A 26 -14.39 29.33 -13.90
N ILE A 27 -13.92 28.21 -14.48
CA ILE A 27 -14.72 27.52 -15.50
C ILE A 27 -15.79 26.68 -14.81
N THR A 28 -16.98 27.25 -14.64
CA THR A 28 -18.17 26.51 -14.23
C THR A 28 -18.49 25.42 -15.26
N ASN A 29 -19.14 24.32 -14.84
CA ASN A 29 -19.58 23.24 -15.75
C ASN A 29 -20.35 23.77 -16.97
N VAL A 30 -21.02 24.91 -16.85
CA VAL A 30 -21.73 25.61 -17.93
C VAL A 30 -20.78 26.13 -19.02
N GLY A 31 -19.60 26.64 -18.65
CA GLY A 31 -18.58 27.10 -19.60
C GLY A 31 -17.97 25.97 -20.43
N ILE A 32 -17.72 24.81 -19.80
CA ILE A 32 -17.25 23.61 -20.49
C ILE A 32 -18.32 23.11 -21.47
N ILE A 33 -19.59 23.08 -21.06
CA ILE A 33 -20.71 22.66 -21.92
C ILE A 33 -20.84 23.58 -23.14
N LYS A 34 -20.66 24.90 -22.97
CA LYS A 34 -20.77 25.86 -24.07
C LYS A 34 -19.62 25.75 -25.08
N ILE A 35 -18.38 25.56 -24.60
CA ILE A 35 -17.20 25.31 -25.45
C ILE A 35 -17.34 23.99 -26.21
N ILE A 36 -17.83 22.94 -25.53
CA ILE A 36 -18.14 21.67 -26.17
C ILE A 36 -19.23 21.88 -27.24
N ALA A 37 -20.33 22.56 -26.94
CA ALA A 37 -21.41 22.82 -27.89
C ALA A 37 -20.95 23.60 -29.14
N GLU A 38 -20.06 24.59 -28.99
CA GLU A 38 -19.50 25.33 -30.12
C GLU A 38 -18.54 24.47 -30.96
N LEU A 39 -17.68 23.67 -30.33
CA LEU A 39 -16.81 22.71 -31.03
C LEU A 39 -17.61 21.62 -31.77
N LEU A 40 -18.73 21.20 -31.20
CA LEU A 40 -19.68 20.25 -31.79
C LEU A 40 -20.41 20.82 -33.01
N SER A 41 -20.65 22.13 -33.05
CA SER A 41 -21.31 22.80 -34.18
C SER A 41 -20.44 22.94 -35.43
N VAL A 42 -19.10 22.99 -35.26
CA VAL A 42 -18.13 23.19 -36.35
C VAL A 42 -17.59 21.85 -36.88
N ALA A 43 -17.60 20.80 -36.06
CA ALA A 43 -17.19 19.47 -36.47
C ALA A 43 -18.26 18.83 -37.37
N LYS A 44 -18.00 18.74 -38.70
CA LYS A 44 -18.81 17.92 -39.63
C LYS A 44 -19.19 16.61 -38.95
N LYS A 45 -20.48 16.21 -38.97
CA LYS A 45 -21.09 15.05 -38.28
C LYS A 45 -20.21 13.79 -38.13
N LYS A 46 -19.32 13.51 -39.09
CA LYS A 46 -18.31 12.43 -39.06
C LYS A 46 -17.20 12.61 -38.01
N ARG A 47 -16.72 13.84 -37.76
CA ARG A 47 -15.69 14.17 -36.75
C ARG A 47 -16.22 14.04 -35.32
N LEU A 48 -17.50 14.36 -35.09
CA LEU A 48 -18.16 14.15 -33.80
C LEU A 48 -18.25 12.66 -33.45
N ILE A 49 -18.68 11.84 -34.41
CA ILE A 49 -18.76 10.38 -34.21
C ILE A 49 -17.36 9.81 -33.89
N PHE A 50 -16.31 10.29 -34.56
CA PHE A 50 -14.94 9.89 -34.28
C PHE A 50 -14.46 10.31 -32.88
N LEU A 51 -14.78 11.53 -32.43
CA LEU A 51 -14.45 12.02 -31.07
C LEU A 51 -15.19 11.24 -29.98
N LEU A 52 -16.47 10.93 -30.18
CA LEU A 52 -17.24 10.08 -29.28
C LEU A 52 -16.70 8.64 -29.25
N PHE A 53 -16.27 8.11 -30.41
CA PHE A 53 -15.63 6.80 -30.49
C PHE A 53 -14.29 6.78 -29.76
N ILE A 54 -13.44 7.81 -29.92
CA ILE A 54 -12.21 7.95 -29.13
C ILE A 54 -12.52 8.07 -27.64
N LEU A 55 -13.52 8.84 -27.22
CA LEU A 55 -13.92 8.95 -25.81
C LEU A 55 -14.48 7.62 -25.26
N LEU A 56 -15.14 6.81 -26.09
CA LEU A 56 -15.60 5.46 -25.73
C LEU A 56 -14.44 4.48 -25.62
N LEU A 57 -13.45 4.54 -26.53
CA LEU A 57 -12.23 3.74 -26.45
C LEU A 57 -11.38 4.13 -25.23
N LEU A 58 -11.26 5.42 -24.93
CA LEU A 58 -10.58 5.93 -23.72
C LEU A 58 -11.35 5.59 -22.43
N LYS A 59 -12.67 5.38 -22.51
CA LYS A 59 -13.46 4.83 -21.39
C LYS A 59 -13.28 3.31 -21.24
N SER A 60 -13.07 2.59 -22.33
CA SER A 60 -12.87 1.13 -22.32
C SER A 60 -11.59 0.74 -21.57
N GLU A 61 -10.54 1.56 -21.62
CA GLU A 61 -9.29 1.28 -20.89
C GLU A 61 -9.32 1.75 -19.42
N ARG A 62 -10.25 2.63 -19.04
CA ARG A 62 -10.40 3.10 -17.65
C ARG A 62 -11.36 2.25 -16.80
N GLY A 63 -11.92 1.18 -17.36
CA GLY A 63 -13.15 0.56 -16.85
C GLY A 63 -13.01 -0.73 -16.04
N ASN A 64 -11.85 -1.38 -16.00
CA ASN A 64 -11.56 -2.46 -15.07
C ASN A 64 -10.29 -2.09 -14.33
N GLY A 65 -10.35 -1.10 -13.43
CA GLY A 65 -9.36 -1.06 -12.35
C GLY A 65 -9.39 -2.44 -11.72
N GLN A 66 -8.35 -3.25 -11.97
CA GLN A 66 -8.34 -4.62 -11.51
C GLN A 66 -8.49 -4.57 -10.00
N SER A 67 -9.59 -5.15 -9.50
CA SER A 67 -9.79 -5.26 -8.07
C SER A 67 -8.60 -5.99 -7.49
N TYR A 68 -8.00 -5.42 -6.44
CA TYR A 68 -6.91 -6.09 -5.72
C TYR A 68 -7.37 -7.37 -5.00
N ASP A 69 -8.68 -7.67 -4.96
CA ASP A 69 -9.16 -9.01 -4.63
C ASP A 69 -8.51 -10.09 -5.53
N ALA A 70 -8.39 -9.84 -6.84
CA ALA A 70 -7.72 -10.76 -7.77
C ALA A 70 -6.20 -10.85 -7.53
N TYR A 71 -5.57 -9.75 -7.10
CA TYR A 71 -4.16 -9.76 -6.65
C TYR A 71 -4.00 -10.74 -5.49
N HIS A 72 -4.82 -10.57 -4.44
CA HIS A 72 -4.70 -11.39 -3.24
C HIS A 72 -5.08 -12.86 -3.49
N GLN A 73 -6.01 -13.15 -4.41
CA GLN A 73 -6.29 -14.53 -4.83
C GLN A 73 -5.06 -15.20 -5.46
N LEU A 74 -4.30 -14.50 -6.31
CA LEU A 74 -3.07 -15.04 -6.89
C LEU A 74 -1.99 -15.28 -5.83
N ILE A 75 -1.84 -14.35 -4.87
CA ILE A 75 -0.93 -14.52 -3.74
C ILE A 75 -1.32 -15.74 -2.89
N LEU A 76 -2.61 -15.89 -2.56
CA LEU A 76 -3.10 -17.06 -1.82
C LEU A 76 -2.85 -18.37 -2.55
N ALA A 77 -3.11 -18.41 -3.85
CA ALA A 77 -2.83 -19.59 -4.65
C ALA A 77 -1.34 -19.94 -4.61
N ALA A 78 -0.45 -18.94 -4.75
CA ALA A 78 0.99 -19.14 -4.66
C ALA A 78 1.40 -19.74 -3.30
N GLU A 79 0.90 -19.16 -2.21
CA GLU A 79 1.17 -19.65 -0.87
C GLU A 79 0.63 -21.06 -0.62
N GLU A 80 -0.57 -21.39 -1.11
CA GLU A 80 -1.14 -22.73 -0.99
C GLU A 80 -0.28 -23.77 -1.72
N PHE A 81 0.13 -23.47 -2.96
CA PHE A 81 1.00 -24.35 -3.73
C PHE A 81 2.32 -24.63 -3.02
N TYR A 82 2.94 -23.61 -2.42
CA TYR A 82 4.20 -23.80 -1.73
C TYR A 82 4.05 -24.50 -0.38
N PHE A 83 3.22 -23.96 0.51
CA PHE A 83 3.19 -24.37 1.91
C PHE A 83 2.39 -25.65 2.18
N LEU A 84 1.36 -25.94 1.37
CA LEU A 84 0.51 -27.11 1.58
C LEU A 84 0.76 -28.20 0.53
N GLN A 85 1.00 -27.81 -0.72
CA GLN A 85 1.10 -28.76 -1.84
C GLN A 85 2.55 -29.11 -2.22
N ASN A 86 3.55 -28.46 -1.62
CA ASN A 86 4.98 -28.65 -1.95
C ASN A 86 5.30 -28.49 -3.46
N ASN A 87 4.59 -27.57 -4.13
CA ASN A 87 4.72 -27.33 -5.57
C ASN A 87 5.34 -25.95 -5.83
N VAL A 88 6.68 -25.92 -5.82
CA VAL A 88 7.47 -24.68 -5.95
C VAL A 88 7.22 -23.97 -7.28
N ASP A 89 7.16 -24.72 -8.39
CA ASP A 89 7.04 -24.12 -9.72
C ASP A 89 5.67 -23.44 -9.90
N SER A 90 4.60 -24.04 -9.40
CA SER A 90 3.27 -23.41 -9.42
C SER A 90 3.22 -22.20 -8.51
N SER A 91 3.83 -22.27 -7.32
CA SER A 91 3.94 -21.11 -6.42
C SER A 91 4.60 -19.92 -7.12
N LEU A 92 5.79 -20.11 -7.70
CA LEU A 92 6.52 -19.05 -8.37
C LEU A 92 5.81 -18.54 -9.63
N PHE A 93 5.11 -19.42 -10.37
CA PHE A 93 4.26 -19.01 -11.49
C PHE A 93 3.14 -18.06 -11.06
N TYR A 94 2.47 -18.32 -9.93
CA TYR A 94 1.38 -17.46 -9.45
C TYR A 94 1.89 -16.11 -8.91
N TYR A 95 3.04 -16.10 -8.23
CA TYR A 95 3.71 -14.83 -7.87
C TYR A 95 4.09 -14.02 -9.11
N ASP A 96 4.77 -14.63 -10.09
CA ASP A 96 5.17 -13.97 -11.33
C ASP A 96 3.95 -13.40 -12.09
N ARG A 97 2.90 -14.21 -12.23
CA ARG A 97 1.64 -13.78 -12.84
C ARG A 97 1.03 -12.60 -12.11
N CYS A 98 1.04 -12.61 -10.78
CA CYS A 98 0.56 -11.51 -9.96
C CYS A 98 1.37 -10.24 -10.25
N PHE A 99 2.69 -10.33 -10.16
CA PHE A 99 3.57 -9.17 -10.29
C PHE A 99 3.53 -8.53 -11.69
N LYS A 100 3.26 -9.33 -12.73
CA LYS A 100 3.05 -8.85 -14.11
C LYS A 100 1.66 -8.27 -14.38
N SER A 101 0.66 -8.56 -13.53
CA SER A 101 -0.73 -8.17 -13.77
C SER A 101 -1.13 -6.87 -13.07
N PHE A 102 -0.41 -6.45 -12.02
CA PHE A 102 -0.79 -5.33 -11.15
C PHE A 102 0.29 -4.24 -11.14
N ASP A 103 -0.14 -2.98 -10.99
CA ASP A 103 0.72 -1.79 -11.04
C ASP A 103 1.44 -1.50 -9.71
N PHE A 104 0.84 -1.94 -8.61
CA PHE A 104 1.43 -1.89 -7.28
C PHE A 104 1.52 -3.30 -6.69
N ILE A 105 2.72 -3.62 -6.19
CA ILE A 105 3.05 -4.88 -5.51
C ILE A 105 3.40 -4.55 -4.07
N PHE A 106 2.86 -5.31 -3.11
CA PHE A 106 3.22 -5.17 -1.70
C PHE A 106 4.63 -5.73 -1.49
N ALA A 107 5.48 -4.99 -0.78
CA ALA A 107 6.89 -5.37 -0.62
C ALA A 107 7.06 -6.74 0.05
N ARG A 108 6.18 -7.06 1.01
CA ARG A 108 6.14 -8.35 1.71
C ARG A 108 5.91 -9.55 0.79
N ASP A 109 5.08 -9.40 -0.24
CA ASP A 109 4.78 -10.49 -1.17
C ASP A 109 5.97 -10.75 -2.11
N ALA A 110 6.61 -9.67 -2.58
CA ALA A 110 7.83 -9.78 -3.39
C ALA A 110 8.97 -10.44 -2.62
N VAL A 111 9.16 -10.09 -1.33
CA VAL A 111 10.16 -10.71 -0.46
C VAL A 111 9.83 -12.17 -0.14
N ASN A 112 8.56 -12.52 0.01
CA ASN A 112 8.14 -13.91 0.18
C ASN A 112 8.46 -14.75 -1.08
N ALA A 113 8.15 -14.25 -2.28
CA ALA A 113 8.50 -14.91 -3.54
C ALA A 113 10.01 -15.10 -3.69
N PHE A 114 10.79 -14.05 -3.41
CA PHE A 114 12.24 -14.09 -3.42
C PHE A 114 12.81 -15.15 -2.45
N GLN A 115 12.33 -15.19 -1.20
CA GLN A 115 12.78 -16.18 -0.22
C GLN A 115 12.48 -17.61 -0.65
N ILE A 116 11.31 -17.86 -1.26
CA ILE A 116 10.96 -19.17 -1.81
C ILE A 116 11.92 -19.54 -2.93
N ALA A 117 12.13 -18.64 -3.90
CA ALA A 117 13.03 -18.89 -5.01
C ALA A 117 14.47 -19.17 -4.53
N TYR A 118 14.97 -18.35 -3.61
CA TYR A 118 16.30 -18.52 -3.00
C TYR A 118 16.43 -19.86 -2.28
N LYS A 119 15.49 -20.19 -1.38
CA LYS A 119 15.53 -21.43 -0.59
C LYS A 119 15.50 -22.68 -1.47
N GLU A 120 14.73 -22.65 -2.55
CA GLU A 120 14.52 -23.80 -3.44
C GLU A 120 15.51 -23.84 -4.62
N GLY A 121 16.53 -22.97 -4.64
CA GLY A 121 17.55 -22.93 -5.69
C GLY A 121 16.98 -22.59 -7.08
N ARG A 122 15.96 -21.75 -7.13
CA ARG A 122 15.33 -21.24 -8.36
C ARG A 122 15.92 -19.87 -8.74
N PRO A 123 15.74 -19.42 -10.00
CA PRO A 123 16.13 -18.07 -10.40
C PRO A 123 15.49 -17.00 -9.50
N ILE A 124 16.28 -16.06 -8.99
CA ILE A 124 15.86 -15.07 -8.00
C ILE A 124 15.69 -13.65 -8.56
N ASP A 125 16.31 -13.36 -9.70
CA ASP A 125 16.54 -11.99 -10.17
C ASP A 125 15.23 -11.21 -10.34
N GLU A 126 14.22 -11.79 -10.99
CA GLU A 126 12.93 -11.11 -11.23
C GLU A 126 12.21 -10.76 -9.91
N PHE A 127 12.25 -11.66 -8.93
CA PHE A 127 11.62 -11.43 -7.63
C PHE A 127 12.41 -10.42 -6.78
N LEU A 128 13.74 -10.47 -6.85
CA LEU A 128 14.61 -9.52 -6.16
C LEU A 128 14.48 -8.11 -6.73
N ILE A 129 14.43 -7.97 -8.06
CA ILE A 129 14.14 -6.70 -8.74
C ILE A 129 12.78 -6.17 -8.29
N THR A 130 11.73 -7.01 -8.32
CA THR A 130 10.38 -6.61 -7.87
C THR A 130 10.38 -6.14 -6.41
N ALA A 131 11.14 -6.81 -5.53
CA ALA A 131 11.29 -6.42 -4.14
C ALA A 131 11.97 -5.03 -4.02
N MET A 132 13.07 -4.80 -4.75
CA MET A 132 13.78 -3.50 -4.75
C MET A 132 12.92 -2.37 -5.30
N GLU A 133 12.20 -2.60 -6.39
CA GLU A 133 11.23 -1.63 -6.94
C GLU A 133 10.06 -1.36 -5.98
N SER A 134 9.78 -2.31 -5.08
CA SER A 134 8.81 -2.17 -3.98
C SER A 134 9.36 -1.50 -2.73
N GLY A 135 10.63 -1.07 -2.75
CA GLY A 135 11.28 -0.32 -1.68
C GLY A 135 12.22 -1.14 -0.80
N VAL A 136 12.34 -2.44 -1.04
CA VAL A 136 13.20 -3.32 -0.24
C VAL A 136 14.66 -2.98 -0.49
N THR A 137 15.39 -2.68 0.58
CA THR A 137 16.82 -2.35 0.50
C THR A 137 17.67 -3.59 0.83
N PRO A 138 18.96 -3.61 0.44
CA PRO A 138 19.89 -4.65 0.89
C PRO A 138 19.95 -4.78 2.41
N TYR A 139 19.74 -3.67 3.14
CA TYR A 139 19.68 -3.67 4.60
C TYR A 139 18.49 -4.48 5.12
N VAL A 140 17.29 -4.31 4.55
CA VAL A 140 16.11 -5.11 4.91
C VAL A 140 16.37 -6.59 4.67
N LEU A 141 16.96 -6.95 3.53
CA LEU A 141 17.29 -8.34 3.22
C LEU A 141 18.31 -8.93 4.21
N ALA A 142 19.29 -8.14 4.63
CA ALA A 142 20.30 -8.55 5.61
C ALA A 142 19.70 -8.75 7.02
N SER A 143 18.52 -8.18 7.29
CA SER A 143 17.79 -8.40 8.54
C SER A 143 17.11 -9.76 8.62
N ILE A 144 17.00 -10.49 7.50
CA ILE A 144 16.42 -11.84 7.44
C ILE A 144 17.55 -12.86 7.70
N PRO A 145 17.55 -13.58 8.84
CA PRO A 145 18.70 -14.39 9.24
C PRO A 145 19.16 -15.41 8.18
N ALA A 146 18.24 -16.09 7.51
CA ALA A 146 18.52 -17.08 6.46
C ALA A 146 19.18 -16.48 5.20
N LEU A 147 19.17 -15.16 5.06
CA LEU A 147 19.73 -14.42 3.94
C LEU A 147 21.02 -13.67 4.31
N THR A 148 21.51 -13.78 5.55
CA THR A 148 22.72 -13.07 6.02
C THR A 148 23.91 -13.32 5.10
N ASP A 149 24.23 -14.59 4.82
CA ASP A 149 25.38 -14.94 4.00
C ASP A 149 25.16 -14.53 2.53
N PHE A 150 23.94 -14.72 2.01
CA PHE A 150 23.58 -14.25 0.68
C PHE A 150 23.79 -12.75 0.52
N THR A 151 23.27 -11.94 1.45
CA THR A 151 23.37 -10.48 1.39
C THR A 151 24.79 -9.96 1.54
N LYS A 152 25.64 -10.65 2.32
CA LYS A 152 27.04 -10.27 2.53
C LYS A 152 27.93 -10.67 1.36
N ASP A 153 27.78 -11.90 0.85
CA ASP A 153 28.76 -12.51 -0.04
C ASP A 153 28.29 -12.56 -1.50
N SER A 154 26.99 -12.81 -1.73
CA SER A 154 26.45 -13.05 -3.07
C SER A 154 25.81 -11.80 -3.69
N LEU A 155 24.93 -11.13 -2.93
CA LEU A 155 24.14 -10.00 -3.39
C LEU A 155 25.00 -8.89 -4.04
N PRO A 156 26.11 -8.41 -3.43
CA PRO A 156 26.91 -7.33 -4.03
C PRO A 156 27.54 -7.68 -5.39
N ASN A 157 27.67 -8.98 -5.68
CA ASN A 157 28.29 -9.49 -6.90
C ASN A 157 27.27 -9.83 -8.00
N LEU A 158 25.95 -9.72 -7.74
CA LEU A 158 24.94 -9.94 -8.76
C LEU A 158 24.95 -8.79 -9.78
N ASP A 159 24.84 -9.12 -11.07
CA ASP A 159 24.81 -8.11 -12.14
C ASP A 159 23.67 -7.10 -11.95
N LEU A 160 22.51 -7.53 -11.43
CA LEU A 160 21.37 -6.65 -11.15
C LEU A 160 21.67 -5.54 -10.15
N MET A 161 22.68 -5.70 -9.28
CA MET A 161 23.04 -4.65 -8.31
C MET A 161 23.63 -3.41 -8.98
N ARG A 162 24.11 -3.52 -10.23
CA ARG A 162 24.53 -2.36 -11.02
C ARG A 162 23.38 -1.40 -11.30
N ASP A 163 22.14 -1.91 -11.32
CA ASP A 163 20.92 -1.16 -11.58
C ASP A 163 20.12 -0.87 -10.28
N TYR A 164 20.67 -1.14 -9.10
CA TYR A 164 19.95 -0.94 -7.84
C TYR A 164 19.43 0.50 -7.67
N ASP A 165 20.26 1.50 -7.98
CA ASP A 165 19.86 2.92 -7.90
C ASP A 165 18.68 3.24 -8.82
N LEU A 166 18.59 2.56 -9.98
CA LEU A 166 17.46 2.68 -10.89
C LEU A 166 16.19 2.11 -10.24
N TYR A 167 16.24 0.89 -9.68
CA TYR A 167 15.09 0.29 -9.00
C TYR A 167 14.64 1.12 -7.79
N ARG A 168 15.61 1.63 -7.02
CA ARG A 168 15.34 2.50 -5.87
C ARG A 168 14.69 3.81 -6.30
N SER A 169 15.13 4.43 -7.41
CA SER A 169 14.51 5.64 -7.93
C SER A 169 13.04 5.42 -8.33
N ARG A 170 12.72 4.29 -8.98
CA ARG A 170 11.33 3.91 -9.33
C ARG A 170 10.45 3.78 -8.09
N TYR A 171 10.97 3.20 -7.01
CA TYR A 171 10.26 3.16 -5.73
C TYR A 171 9.96 4.59 -5.21
N LEU A 172 10.99 5.43 -5.12
CA LEU A 172 10.87 6.78 -4.56
C LEU A 172 9.92 7.69 -5.37
N GLU A 173 9.86 7.51 -6.69
CA GLU A 173 8.95 8.25 -7.58
C GLU A 173 7.46 7.98 -7.29
N ARG A 174 7.12 6.77 -6.81
CA ARG A 174 5.73 6.39 -6.48
C ARG A 174 5.23 7.02 -5.19
N ILE A 175 6.14 7.48 -4.33
CA ILE A 175 5.79 7.98 -3.00
C ILE A 175 5.10 9.34 -3.10
N ASN A 176 3.87 9.41 -2.61
CA ASN A 176 3.16 10.67 -2.43
C ASN A 176 3.69 11.37 -1.18
N VAL A 177 4.73 12.20 -1.38
CA VAL A 177 5.40 12.95 -0.30
C VAL A 177 4.44 13.80 0.54
N LYS A 178 3.36 14.32 -0.06
CA LYS A 178 2.36 15.10 0.68
C LYS A 178 1.54 14.19 1.61
N CYS A 179 1.16 13.00 1.14
CA CYS A 179 0.52 11.98 1.96
C CYS A 179 1.44 11.54 3.12
N LEU A 180 2.71 11.21 2.81
CA LEU A 180 3.73 10.82 3.79
C LEU A 180 3.91 11.88 4.90
N ASN A 181 4.05 13.14 4.52
CA ASN A 181 4.18 14.24 5.47
C ASN A 181 2.93 14.43 6.35
N ASN A 182 1.73 14.17 5.80
CA ASN A 182 0.50 14.26 6.57
C ASN A 182 0.35 13.11 7.56
N ILE A 183 0.73 11.89 7.17
CA ILE A 183 0.66 10.73 8.07
C ILE A 183 1.68 10.87 9.21
N TYR A 184 2.88 11.40 8.96
CA TYR A 184 3.86 11.72 10.00
C TYR A 184 3.30 12.71 11.02
N ARG A 185 2.74 13.84 10.56
CA ARG A 185 2.10 14.83 11.46
C ARG A 185 0.93 14.23 12.23
N LEU A 186 0.12 13.39 11.58
CA LEU A 186 -1.02 12.75 12.21
C LEU A 186 -0.57 11.75 13.28
N GLY A 187 0.46 10.94 13.04
CA GLY A 187 1.04 10.04 14.03
C GLY A 187 1.54 10.78 15.27
N ILE A 188 2.24 11.90 15.07
CA ILE A 188 2.66 12.75 16.21
C ILE A 188 1.46 13.30 16.98
N LYS A 189 0.44 13.82 16.28
CA LYS A 189 -0.77 14.32 16.92
C LYS A 189 -1.50 13.22 17.70
N ASP A 190 -1.64 12.03 17.12
CA ASP A 190 -2.26 10.87 17.76
C ASP A 190 -1.58 10.52 19.09
N GLN A 191 -0.24 10.51 19.15
CA GLN A 191 0.47 10.29 20.42
C GLN A 191 0.18 11.38 21.44
N ILE A 192 0.24 12.65 21.03
CA ILE A 192 0.00 13.79 21.92
C ILE A 192 -1.41 13.70 22.51
N THR A 193 -2.41 13.49 21.67
CA THR A 193 -3.81 13.33 22.06
C THR A 193 -4.01 12.13 22.99
N LYS A 194 -3.39 10.98 22.69
CA LYS A 194 -3.45 9.79 23.55
C LYS A 194 -2.83 10.04 24.93
N TYR A 195 -1.65 10.64 24.99
CA TYR A 195 -0.92 10.83 26.26
C TYR A 195 -1.49 11.95 27.12
N ILE A 196 -1.96 13.04 26.51
CA ILE A 196 -2.40 14.23 27.24
C ILE A 196 -3.91 14.18 27.52
N GLU A 197 -4.69 13.74 26.53
CA GLU A 197 -6.14 13.85 26.56
C GLU A 197 -6.82 12.51 26.84
N GLY A 198 -6.09 11.40 26.75
CA GLY A 198 -6.66 10.05 26.89
C GLY A 198 -7.68 9.71 25.80
N ARG A 199 -7.60 10.38 24.64
CA ARG A 199 -8.51 10.20 23.50
C ARG A 199 -7.83 9.42 22.38
N HIS A 200 -8.64 8.71 21.59
CA HIS A 200 -8.22 8.03 20.37
C HIS A 200 -9.04 8.62 19.21
N GLU A 201 -8.38 9.12 18.17
CA GLU A 201 -9.06 9.77 17.04
C GLU A 201 -8.58 9.15 15.71
N THR A 202 -9.39 8.26 15.15
CA THR A 202 -9.14 7.63 13.83
C THR A 202 -9.72 8.43 12.68
N GLY A 203 -10.76 9.24 12.92
CA GLY A 203 -11.43 10.04 11.89
C GLY A 203 -10.50 10.91 11.03
N PRO A 204 -9.47 11.59 11.58
CA PRO A 204 -8.51 12.32 10.75
C PRO A 204 -7.76 11.46 9.73
N LEU A 205 -7.47 10.18 10.03
CA LEU A 205 -6.83 9.26 9.08
C LEU A 205 -7.76 8.97 7.90
N PHE A 206 -9.03 8.65 8.18
CA PHE A 206 -10.01 8.37 7.13
C PHE A 206 -10.37 9.61 6.30
N LYS A 207 -10.27 10.82 6.89
CA LYS A 207 -10.33 12.07 6.10
C LYS A 207 -9.15 12.21 5.13
N LEU A 208 -7.95 11.77 5.49
CA LEU A 208 -6.82 11.69 4.55
C LEU A 208 -7.07 10.62 3.48
N ALA A 209 -7.71 9.51 3.85
CA ALA A 209 -8.04 8.42 2.92
C ALA A 209 -8.93 8.89 1.75
N LEU A 210 -9.88 9.80 2.02
CA LEU A 210 -10.72 10.41 0.98
C LEU A 210 -9.93 11.24 -0.06
N VAL A 211 -8.70 11.66 0.27
CA VAL A 211 -7.86 12.50 -0.60
C VAL A 211 -6.82 11.68 -1.36
N TYR A 212 -6.22 10.67 -0.71
CA TYR A 212 -5.05 9.96 -1.24
C TYR A 212 -5.26 8.44 -1.42
N GLY A 213 -6.45 7.92 -1.10
CA GLY A 213 -6.60 6.52 -0.68
C GLY A 213 -6.06 6.32 0.74
N LEU A 214 -6.41 5.21 1.40
CA LEU A 214 -5.95 4.94 2.77
C LEU A 214 -4.40 5.03 2.82
N PRO A 215 -3.82 5.87 3.68
CA PRO A 215 -2.36 5.97 3.78
C PRO A 215 -1.73 4.63 4.16
N GLY A 216 -0.77 4.15 3.37
CA GLY A 216 -0.11 2.86 3.52
C GLY A 216 1.03 2.69 2.50
N GLU A 217 1.50 1.47 2.28
CA GLU A 217 2.67 1.20 1.41
C GLU A 217 2.53 1.81 0.01
N ARG A 218 1.33 1.72 -0.58
CA ARG A 218 1.07 2.16 -1.96
C ARG A 218 1.32 3.65 -2.19
N ASN A 219 1.00 4.50 -1.22
CA ASN A 219 1.08 5.96 -1.37
C ASN A 219 2.10 6.62 -0.44
N CYS A 220 2.49 5.98 0.66
CA CYS A 220 3.47 6.48 1.62
C CYS A 220 4.83 5.76 1.52
N GLY A 221 4.89 4.60 0.87
CA GLY A 221 6.06 3.72 0.90
C GLY A 221 6.13 2.87 2.18
N ILE A 222 7.04 1.90 2.20
CA ILE A 222 7.37 1.15 3.41
C ILE A 222 8.14 2.04 4.41
N GLU A 223 8.25 1.61 5.66
CA GLU A 223 9.07 2.33 6.63
C GLU A 223 10.55 2.32 6.27
N ASP A 224 11.13 3.51 6.32
CA ASP A 224 12.51 3.75 5.94
C ASP A 224 12.99 5.04 6.60
N LEU A 225 14.05 4.94 7.40
CA LEU A 225 14.66 6.05 8.13
C LEU A 225 15.39 7.03 7.20
N GLU A 226 15.86 6.57 6.06
CA GLU A 226 16.68 7.32 5.11
C GLU A 226 15.85 7.96 3.99
N ILE A 227 14.57 7.57 3.84
CA ILE A 227 13.66 8.09 2.82
C ILE A 227 13.60 9.62 2.74
N HIS A 228 13.71 10.31 3.88
CA HIS A 228 13.69 11.77 3.91
C HIS A 228 14.92 12.38 3.22
N LYS A 229 16.09 11.74 3.35
CA LYS A 229 17.33 12.16 2.68
C LYS A 229 17.26 11.85 1.20
N GLU A 230 16.82 10.64 0.84
CA GLU A 230 16.70 10.20 -0.55
C GLU A 230 15.67 11.00 -1.35
N LEU A 231 14.59 11.47 -0.70
CA LEU A 231 13.62 12.38 -1.30
C LEU A 231 14.09 13.85 -1.36
N GLY A 232 15.36 14.13 -1.00
CA GLY A 232 15.95 15.47 -1.04
C GLY A 232 15.32 16.43 -0.04
N GLY A 233 14.94 15.96 1.14
CA GLY A 233 14.32 16.76 2.20
C GLY A 233 12.86 17.17 1.93
N ARG A 234 12.24 16.69 0.85
CA ARG A 234 10.82 16.93 0.56
C ARG A 234 9.90 16.24 1.58
N ALA A 235 10.33 15.09 2.09
CA ALA A 235 9.68 14.43 3.23
C ALA A 235 10.31 14.89 4.54
N ALA A 236 9.50 15.06 5.57
CA ALA A 236 9.96 15.37 6.91
C ALA A 236 10.73 14.18 7.50
N ASP A 237 11.79 14.46 8.25
CA ASP A 237 12.39 13.48 9.14
C ASP A 237 11.44 13.25 10.32
N PHE A 238 10.78 12.10 10.33
CA PHE A 238 9.82 11.72 11.37
C PHE A 238 10.48 11.62 12.75
N LEU A 239 11.70 11.10 12.85
CA LEU A 239 12.38 10.94 14.15
C LEU A 239 12.71 12.30 14.74
N SER A 240 13.26 13.21 13.93
CA SER A 240 13.50 14.60 14.34
C SER A 240 12.20 15.32 14.74
N LEU A 241 11.12 15.14 13.96
CA LEU A 241 9.81 15.70 14.28
C LEU A 241 9.28 15.16 15.61
N ARG A 242 9.35 13.85 15.84
CA ARG A 242 8.92 13.20 17.09
C ARG A 242 9.72 13.67 18.29
N ASP A 243 11.05 13.77 18.15
CA ASP A 243 11.93 14.09 19.27
C ASP A 243 11.76 15.54 19.70
N SER A 244 11.60 16.48 18.75
CA SER A 244 11.27 17.88 19.07
C SER A 244 9.95 18.02 19.85
N MET A 245 8.97 17.16 19.58
CA MET A 245 7.69 17.17 20.30
C MET A 245 7.79 16.45 21.65
N SER A 246 8.67 15.45 21.77
CA SER A 246 8.92 14.71 23.02
C SER A 246 9.52 15.61 24.11
N GLU A 247 10.28 16.63 23.74
CA GLU A 247 10.78 17.64 24.69
C GLU A 247 9.65 18.46 25.31
N LYS A 248 8.61 18.78 24.52
CA LYS A 248 7.47 19.59 24.96
C LYS A 248 6.41 18.80 25.71
N TYR A 249 6.14 17.56 25.29
CA TYR A 249 4.99 16.77 25.76
C TYR A 249 5.39 15.50 26.53
N GLY A 250 6.69 15.25 26.71
CA GLY A 250 7.23 14.15 27.49
C GLY A 250 7.71 12.96 26.65
N ARG A 251 8.55 12.11 27.27
CA ARG A 251 9.20 10.97 26.61
C ARG A 251 8.24 9.87 26.16
N GLY A 252 6.99 9.88 26.60
CA GLY A 252 5.95 8.93 26.18
C GLY A 252 5.73 8.92 24.67
N LEU A 253 5.98 10.03 23.98
CA LEU A 253 5.84 10.14 22.52
C LEU A 253 6.81 9.26 21.71
N ARG A 254 7.82 8.64 22.35
CA ARG A 254 8.78 7.71 21.70
C ARG A 254 8.23 6.30 21.45
N TYR A 255 6.94 6.09 21.69
CA TYR A 255 6.26 4.83 21.34
C TYR A 255 6.28 4.56 19.83
N TYR A 256 6.07 5.59 19.00
CA TYR A 256 6.28 5.46 17.55
C TYR A 256 7.77 5.37 17.23
N LYS A 257 8.14 4.30 16.55
CA LYS A 257 9.45 4.12 15.93
C LYS A 257 9.22 3.79 14.47
N LEU A 258 10.16 4.22 13.63
CA LEU A 258 10.32 3.67 12.29
C LEU A 258 11.39 2.59 12.39
N ASP A 259 11.16 1.47 11.70
CA ASP A 259 12.12 0.39 11.59
C ASP A 259 12.55 0.21 10.13
N ASN A 260 13.86 0.21 9.89
CA ASN A 260 14.44 -0.08 8.58
C ASN A 260 14.28 -1.56 8.17
N ASN A 261 13.76 -2.43 9.05
CA ASN A 261 13.50 -3.84 8.78
C ASN A 261 12.01 -4.13 8.55
N SER A 262 11.18 -3.10 8.43
CA SER A 262 9.76 -3.23 8.15
C SER A 262 9.49 -3.23 6.66
N LEU A 263 8.50 -4.02 6.23
CA LEU A 263 7.96 -4.00 4.87
C LEU A 263 6.61 -3.29 4.79
N ILE A 264 6.21 -2.58 5.84
CA ILE A 264 4.89 -1.93 5.96
C ILE A 264 5.04 -0.49 6.49
N THR A 265 4.01 0.34 6.31
CA THR A 265 3.90 1.64 7.00
C THR A 265 3.17 1.49 8.34
N HIS A 266 3.85 1.46 9.49
CA HIS A 266 3.16 1.13 10.76
C HIS A 266 2.26 2.26 11.28
N ILE A 267 2.66 3.53 11.12
CA ILE A 267 1.94 4.69 11.68
C ILE A 267 0.41 4.66 11.43
N PRO A 268 -0.10 4.52 10.20
CA PRO A 268 -1.55 4.45 9.96
C PRO A 268 -2.20 3.26 10.68
N ILE A 269 -1.53 2.11 10.72
CA ILE A 269 -2.02 0.92 11.42
C ILE A 269 -2.14 1.17 12.92
N VAL A 270 -1.16 1.79 13.56
CA VAL A 270 -1.23 2.11 15.00
C VAL A 270 -2.37 3.05 15.34
N ILE A 271 -2.56 4.10 14.54
CA ILE A 271 -3.67 5.04 14.73
C ILE A 271 -4.99 4.25 14.72
N MET A 272 -5.16 3.32 13.78
CA MET A 272 -6.33 2.44 13.72
C MET A 272 -6.42 1.47 14.91
N LEU A 273 -5.29 0.96 15.41
CA LEU A 273 -5.25 0.06 16.56
C LEU A 273 -5.46 0.74 17.92
N HIS A 274 -5.30 2.06 18.01
CA HIS A 274 -5.60 2.81 19.23
C HIS A 274 -7.10 2.88 19.52
N ASP A 275 -7.94 2.80 18.50
CA ASP A 275 -9.40 2.74 18.65
C ASP A 275 -9.90 1.31 18.37
N TYR A 276 -10.44 0.66 19.42
CA TYR A 276 -10.97 -0.70 19.32
C TYR A 276 -12.18 -0.82 18.40
N CYS A 277 -12.87 0.28 18.10
CA CYS A 277 -14.05 0.32 17.24
C CYS A 277 -13.72 0.59 15.76
N THR A 278 -12.46 0.85 15.40
CA THR A 278 -12.07 1.26 14.03
C THR A 278 -12.63 0.36 12.94
N TYR A 279 -12.50 -0.97 13.08
CA TYR A 279 -13.02 -1.89 12.07
C TYR A 279 -14.52 -1.69 11.84
N LYS A 280 -15.29 -1.59 12.93
CA LYS A 280 -16.74 -1.43 12.89
C LYS A 280 -17.14 -0.09 12.27
N ASP A 281 -16.47 0.98 12.68
CA ASP A 281 -16.84 2.34 12.29
C ASP A 281 -16.43 2.65 10.84
N TYR A 282 -15.43 1.95 10.30
CA TYR A 282 -14.86 2.19 8.98
C TYR A 282 -14.77 0.93 8.10
N GLU A 283 -15.64 -0.08 8.30
CA GLU A 283 -15.60 -1.35 7.54
C GLU A 283 -15.65 -1.12 6.03
N ASN A 284 -16.50 -0.19 5.58
CA ASN A 284 -16.65 0.15 4.17
C ASN A 284 -15.40 0.82 3.61
N ASP A 285 -14.83 1.81 4.32
CA ASP A 285 -13.60 2.48 3.90
C ASP A 285 -12.41 1.49 3.85
N LEU A 286 -12.33 0.56 4.80
CA LEU A 286 -11.32 -0.51 4.82
C LEU A 286 -11.51 -1.47 3.63
N ARG A 287 -12.76 -1.81 3.29
CA ARG A 287 -13.06 -2.65 2.13
C ARG A 287 -12.71 -1.95 0.83
N GLU A 288 -13.01 -0.66 0.68
CA GLU A 288 -12.62 0.12 -0.49
C GLU A 288 -11.10 0.25 -0.60
N ALA A 289 -10.41 0.50 0.52
CA ALA A 289 -8.96 0.53 0.57
C ALA A 289 -8.33 -0.81 0.15
N TYR A 290 -8.90 -1.92 0.61
CA TYR A 290 -8.48 -3.28 0.24
C TYR A 290 -8.64 -3.54 -1.26
N LEU A 291 -9.84 -3.29 -1.80
CA LEU A 291 -10.11 -3.49 -3.23
C LEU A 291 -9.24 -2.57 -4.11
N GLY A 292 -8.83 -1.42 -3.58
CA GLY A 292 -7.90 -0.48 -4.21
C GLY A 292 -6.42 -0.75 -3.92
N GLY A 293 -6.04 -1.83 -3.23
CA GLY A 293 -4.64 -2.16 -2.95
C GLY A 293 -3.91 -1.14 -2.06
N PHE A 294 -4.63 -0.42 -1.21
CA PHE A 294 -4.07 0.55 -0.27
C PHE A 294 -3.72 -0.04 1.10
N ILE A 295 -4.26 -1.22 1.40
CA ILE A 295 -4.04 -1.93 2.67
C ILE A 295 -4.00 -3.43 2.41
N HIS A 296 -3.07 -4.12 3.07
CA HIS A 296 -2.94 -5.57 2.95
C HIS A 296 -4.04 -6.25 3.79
N PRO A 297 -4.68 -7.34 3.34
CA PRO A 297 -5.81 -7.94 4.06
C PRO A 297 -5.46 -8.43 5.47
N ARG A 298 -4.20 -8.83 5.71
CA ARG A 298 -3.73 -9.17 7.07
C ARG A 298 -3.82 -7.98 8.04
N GLU A 299 -3.61 -6.76 7.57
CA GLU A 299 -3.70 -5.56 8.40
C GLU A 299 -5.15 -5.30 8.80
N ILE A 300 -6.09 -5.51 7.87
CA ILE A 300 -7.54 -5.44 8.18
C ILE A 300 -7.92 -6.48 9.22
N GLY A 301 -7.43 -7.72 9.07
CA GLY A 301 -7.68 -8.77 10.05
C GLY A 301 -7.07 -8.45 11.43
N CYS A 302 -5.91 -7.80 11.46
CA CYS A 302 -5.31 -7.28 12.70
C CYS A 302 -6.17 -6.19 13.37
N ILE A 303 -6.69 -5.24 12.57
CA ILE A 303 -7.59 -4.16 13.04
C ILE A 303 -8.92 -4.73 13.53
N TYR A 304 -9.47 -5.74 12.86
CA TYR A 304 -10.65 -6.49 13.32
C TYR A 304 -10.39 -7.15 14.67
N ASP A 305 -9.30 -7.93 14.78
CA ASP A 305 -8.96 -8.65 16.00
C ASP A 305 -8.69 -7.70 17.17
N ASN A 306 -8.26 -6.46 16.90
CA ASN A 306 -8.05 -5.44 17.93
C ASN A 306 -9.34 -5.14 18.72
N ALA A 307 -10.52 -5.28 18.12
CA ALA A 307 -11.80 -5.12 18.82
C ALA A 307 -11.98 -6.11 19.99
N PHE A 308 -11.26 -7.24 19.97
CA PHE A 308 -11.29 -8.28 21.00
C PHE A 308 -10.28 -8.04 22.14
N ARG A 309 -9.44 -7.01 22.04
CA ARG A 309 -8.56 -6.58 23.15
C ARG A 309 -9.28 -5.70 24.16
N GLY A 310 -10.33 -5.00 23.73
CA GLY A 310 -11.11 -4.09 24.56
C GLY A 310 -12.09 -4.81 25.49
N TYR A 311 -12.37 -4.22 26.65
CA TYR A 311 -13.33 -4.75 27.64
C TYR A 311 -14.81 -4.50 27.26
N GLY A 312 -15.09 -3.83 26.13
CA GLY A 312 -16.43 -3.39 25.76
C GLY A 312 -17.04 -4.17 24.59
N SER A 313 -18.17 -4.83 24.80
CA SER A 313 -18.94 -5.54 23.77
C SER A 313 -19.44 -4.65 22.61
N LYS A 314 -19.35 -3.32 22.73
CA LYS A 314 -19.90 -2.35 21.78
C LYS A 314 -19.13 -2.28 20.44
N CYS A 315 -17.83 -2.57 20.45
CA CYS A 315 -17.00 -2.59 19.24
C CYS A 315 -17.07 -3.94 18.52
N LEU A 316 -17.55 -5.00 19.20
CA LEU A 316 -17.74 -6.31 18.60
C LEU A 316 -18.96 -6.26 17.67
N MET A 317 -18.72 -6.39 16.37
CA MET A 317 -19.75 -6.39 15.33
C MET A 317 -20.77 -7.53 15.56
N VAL A 318 -20.29 -8.74 15.88
CA VAL A 318 -21.09 -9.90 16.31
C VAL A 318 -20.17 -10.88 17.04
N PRO A 319 -20.42 -11.24 18.32
CA PRO A 319 -19.57 -12.19 19.07
C PRO A 319 -19.37 -13.55 18.39
N ASN A 320 -20.32 -13.97 17.54
CA ASN A 320 -20.33 -15.28 16.88
C ASN A 320 -19.63 -15.32 15.51
N ARG A 321 -19.04 -14.22 15.01
CA ARG A 321 -18.37 -14.19 13.70
C ARG A 321 -16.97 -14.82 13.70
N GLY A 322 -16.42 -15.16 14.87
CA GLY A 322 -15.04 -15.63 15.01
C GLY A 322 -14.01 -14.50 15.00
N ILE A 323 -12.73 -14.87 15.10
CA ILE A 323 -11.57 -13.97 15.03
C ILE A 323 -10.63 -14.44 13.93
N PHE A 324 -9.86 -13.53 13.33
CA PHE A 324 -8.86 -13.91 12.33
C PHE A 324 -7.70 -14.66 13.00
N GLY A 325 -7.26 -14.24 14.19
CA GLY A 325 -6.11 -14.82 14.89
C GLY A 325 -4.77 -14.25 14.43
N LEU A 326 -4.74 -12.96 14.09
CA LEU A 326 -3.58 -12.21 13.58
C LEU A 326 -3.03 -11.21 14.60
N ASN A 327 -3.85 -10.77 15.55
CA ASN A 327 -3.40 -9.85 16.59
C ASN A 327 -2.77 -10.61 17.76
N THR A 328 -1.45 -10.48 17.92
CA THR A 328 -0.67 -11.20 18.95
C THR A 328 -0.98 -10.75 20.38
N PHE A 329 -1.58 -9.56 20.55
CA PHE A 329 -2.01 -9.05 21.86
C PHE A 329 -3.42 -9.45 22.26
N VAL A 330 -4.20 -10.08 21.37
CA VAL A 330 -5.41 -10.78 21.79
C VAL A 330 -4.95 -12.02 22.55
N ASN A 331 -5.47 -12.23 23.77
CA ASN A 331 -5.16 -13.43 24.54
C ASN A 331 -5.84 -14.66 23.92
N ILE A 332 -5.23 -15.15 22.84
CA ILE A 332 -5.71 -16.25 22.02
C ILE A 332 -5.74 -17.57 22.82
N SER A 333 -4.80 -17.74 23.76
CA SER A 333 -4.74 -18.91 24.64
C SER A 333 -6.00 -19.09 25.49
N ASN A 334 -6.76 -18.02 25.75
CA ASN A 334 -8.00 -18.08 26.50
C ASN A 334 -9.25 -18.15 25.62
N THR A 335 -9.14 -17.89 24.30
CA THR A 335 -10.32 -17.78 23.43
C THR A 335 -10.66 -19.03 22.63
N ASN A 336 -9.86 -20.11 22.69
CA ASN A 336 -10.07 -21.35 21.92
C ASN A 336 -10.53 -21.04 20.49
N ILE A 337 -9.64 -20.48 19.66
CA ILE A 337 -9.98 -20.11 18.28
C ILE A 337 -10.57 -21.33 17.57
N ASP A 338 -11.83 -21.20 17.17
CA ASP A 338 -12.48 -22.11 16.24
C ASP A 338 -11.82 -21.91 14.86
N GLU A 339 -10.88 -22.78 14.53
CA GLU A 339 -10.08 -22.66 13.31
C GLU A 339 -10.92 -22.70 12.04
N GLU A 340 -12.02 -23.46 12.03
CA GLU A 340 -12.93 -23.52 10.89
C GLU A 340 -13.57 -22.15 10.66
N LYS A 341 -14.13 -21.54 11.71
CA LYS A 341 -14.70 -20.19 11.63
C LYS A 341 -13.65 -19.14 11.27
N ALA A 342 -12.45 -19.23 11.86
CA ALA A 342 -11.36 -18.33 11.55
C ALA A 342 -10.96 -18.43 10.07
N ASN A 343 -10.82 -19.64 9.53
CA ASN A 343 -10.48 -19.85 8.12
C ASN A 343 -11.63 -19.40 7.18
N GLN A 344 -12.89 -19.61 7.56
CA GLN A 344 -14.05 -19.08 6.83
C GLN A 344 -14.08 -17.53 6.82
N LEU A 345 -13.63 -16.89 7.89
CA LEU A 345 -13.52 -15.44 7.97
C LEU A 345 -12.33 -14.93 7.14
N ARG A 346 -11.17 -15.59 7.26
CA ARG A 346 -9.93 -15.30 6.52
C ARG A 346 -10.13 -15.39 5.01
N SER A 347 -10.83 -16.42 4.52
CA SER A 347 -11.08 -16.58 3.08
C SER A 347 -11.91 -15.43 2.48
N LYS A 348 -12.84 -14.83 3.23
CA LYS A 348 -13.63 -13.67 2.78
C LYS A 348 -12.79 -12.43 2.50
N TRP A 349 -11.60 -12.36 3.09
CA TRP A 349 -10.65 -11.25 2.95
C TRP A 349 -9.39 -11.66 2.19
N GLN A 350 -9.37 -12.84 1.57
CA GLN A 350 -8.18 -13.39 0.91
C GLN A 350 -6.96 -13.42 1.85
N ILE A 351 -7.19 -13.81 3.11
CA ILE A 351 -6.12 -14.10 4.07
C ILE A 351 -5.90 -15.61 4.07
N CYS A 352 -4.63 -16.03 4.08
CA CYS A 352 -4.28 -17.44 4.07
C CYS A 352 -4.79 -18.17 5.32
N SER A 353 -4.97 -19.49 5.22
CA SER A 353 -5.45 -20.30 6.32
C SER A 353 -4.47 -20.29 7.51
N ILE A 354 -4.97 -20.62 8.70
CA ILE A 354 -4.14 -20.83 9.90
C ILE A 354 -3.06 -21.90 9.65
N GLU A 355 -3.36 -22.91 8.82
CA GLU A 355 -2.41 -23.95 8.44
C GLU A 355 -1.21 -23.39 7.67
N ILE A 356 -1.45 -22.52 6.68
CA ILE A 356 -0.37 -21.83 5.95
C ILE A 356 0.46 -20.97 6.92
N ASP A 357 -0.18 -20.22 7.82
CA ASP A 357 0.54 -19.44 8.84
C ASP A 357 1.41 -20.32 9.76
N ARG A 358 0.96 -21.53 10.12
CA ARG A 358 1.79 -22.48 10.87
C ARG A 358 3.00 -22.93 10.07
N LYS A 359 2.83 -23.24 8.79
CA LYS A 359 3.94 -23.63 7.90
C LYS A 359 4.94 -22.50 7.69
N LYS A 360 4.47 -21.26 7.56
CA LYS A 360 5.33 -20.08 7.57
C LYS A 360 6.17 -20.00 8.85
N LYS A 361 5.54 -20.11 10.02
CA LYS A 361 6.23 -20.11 11.33
C LYS A 361 7.24 -21.25 11.49
N GLU A 362 7.01 -22.41 10.86
CA GLU A 362 8.00 -23.50 10.83
C GLU A 362 9.27 -23.08 10.08
N LEU A 363 9.13 -22.41 8.94
CA LEU A 363 10.29 -21.88 8.19
C LEU A 363 10.96 -20.69 8.88
N GLU A 364 10.23 -19.89 9.65
CA GLU A 364 10.83 -18.79 10.43
C GLU A 364 11.81 -19.29 11.49
N LYS A 365 11.62 -20.51 12.00
CA LYS A 365 12.61 -21.17 12.88
C LYS A 365 13.93 -21.48 12.18
N LEU A 366 13.94 -21.54 10.85
CA LEU A 366 15.13 -21.71 10.03
C LEU A 366 15.75 -20.37 9.61
N GLY A 367 15.24 -19.25 10.13
CA GLY A 367 15.75 -17.91 9.87
C GLY A 367 15.13 -17.18 8.67
N PHE A 368 14.15 -17.78 7.98
CA PHE A 368 13.35 -17.05 7.00
C PHE A 368 12.36 -16.11 7.71
N ARG A 369 11.70 -15.22 6.96
CA ARG A 369 10.64 -14.34 7.48
C ARG A 369 9.50 -14.25 6.47
N PHE A 370 8.41 -14.98 6.70
CA PHE A 370 7.27 -15.04 5.79
C PHE A 370 6.04 -14.30 6.31
N ILE A 371 6.04 -13.98 7.61
CA ILE A 371 5.00 -13.20 8.26
C ILE A 371 5.54 -11.80 8.54
N TRP A 372 4.99 -10.84 7.79
CA TRP A 372 5.27 -9.42 7.90
C TRP A 372 4.03 -8.73 8.47
N ASP A 373 3.81 -8.93 9.77
CA ASP A 373 2.72 -8.30 10.49
C ASP A 373 3.19 -6.98 11.13
N TYR A 374 2.26 -6.20 11.66
CA TYR A 374 2.49 -4.92 12.33
C TYR A 374 3.38 -4.99 13.61
N TRP A 375 3.68 -6.20 14.09
CA TRP A 375 4.20 -6.43 15.45
C TRP A 375 5.72 -6.46 15.56
#